data_AF-A0A6P2E970-F1
#
_entry.id   AF-A0A6P2E970-F1
#
_cell.length_a   1.000
_cell.length_b   1.000
_cell.length_c   1.000
_cell.angle_alpha   90.00
_cell.angle_beta   90.00
_cell.angle_gamma   90.00
#
_symmetry.space_group_name_H-M   'P 1'
#
loop_
_entity.id
_entity.type
_entity.pdbx_description
1 polymer ?
#
loop_
_entity_poly.entity_id
_entity_poly.type
_entity_poly.pdbx_seq_one_letter_code
_entity_poly.pdbx_strand_id
1 'polypeptide(L)'
;MISPADTTWRELLARHAPAVHALVEQELQDFADVAQREAEDLPSAFAGEDDVVARGILACGKAEVVPLVELMHPMLRRALGAVSDNDRRNSLAAKRILSFALLAEGVGTKTPSGLDATPLKSLAAGRKSLSDTEQRSAALLALAFGDPDTARALIDAEPVSYEQPVVRFEFNLYELIRYLAHVIEHRRPADWIEPAWGEYLAGFPMHLAADAAEWPDIFYFARVLANARGDRVGDMADDLHARVRLLASGGQ
;
A
#
# COMPACT_ATOMS: atom_id res chain seq x y z
N MET A 1 -19.48 -11.47 -3.75
CA MET A 1 -20.26 -12.20 -2.73
C MET A 1 -19.27 -12.61 -1.65
N ILE A 2 -19.38 -12.03 -0.46
CA ILE A 2 -18.42 -12.20 0.64
C ILE A 2 -18.47 -13.66 1.08
N SER A 3 -17.35 -14.38 0.96
CA SER A 3 -17.19 -15.65 1.66
C SER A 3 -16.93 -15.30 3.13
N PRO A 4 -17.73 -15.77 4.11
CA PRO A 4 -17.52 -15.50 5.53
C PRO A 4 -16.16 -15.97 6.10
N ALA A 5 -15.32 -16.58 5.27
CA ALA A 5 -14.18 -17.38 5.66
C ALA A 5 -12.83 -16.64 5.67
N ASP A 6 -12.78 -15.30 5.59
CA ASP A 6 -11.50 -14.55 5.57
C ASP A 6 -11.51 -13.35 6.55
N THR A 7 -12.14 -13.51 7.72
CA THR A 7 -12.27 -12.41 8.69
C THR A 7 -11.14 -12.35 9.71
N THR A 8 -10.26 -13.35 9.72
CA THR A 8 -9.08 -13.41 10.59
C THR A 8 -7.81 -13.60 9.79
N TRP A 9 -6.67 -13.21 10.36
CA TRP A 9 -5.36 -13.42 9.73
C TRP A 9 -5.07 -14.91 9.48
N ARG A 10 -5.49 -15.79 10.40
CA ARG A 10 -5.30 -17.24 10.25
C ARG A 10 -5.99 -17.76 9.00
N GLU A 11 -7.26 -17.41 8.81
CA GLU A 11 -8.06 -17.88 7.68
C GLU A 11 -7.55 -17.28 6.36
N LEU A 12 -7.31 -15.97 6.35
CA LEU A 12 -6.79 -15.24 5.21
C LEU A 12 -5.46 -15.86 4.72
N LEU A 13 -4.53 -16.13 5.65
CA LEU A 13 -3.26 -16.78 5.30
C LEU A 13 -3.45 -18.23 4.85
N ALA A 14 -4.31 -19.01 5.51
CA ALA A 14 -4.58 -20.40 5.13
C ALA A 14 -5.14 -20.50 3.71
N ARG A 15 -5.96 -19.53 3.30
CA ARG A 15 -6.54 -19.45 1.96
C ARG A 15 -5.54 -18.99 0.90
N HIS A 16 -4.80 -17.92 1.18
CA HIS A 16 -4.00 -17.25 0.16
C HIS A 16 -2.56 -17.79 0.06
N ALA A 17 -1.92 -18.14 1.17
CA ALA A 17 -0.51 -18.55 1.17
C ALA A 17 -0.18 -19.71 0.20
N PRO A 18 -1.01 -20.77 0.06
CA PRO A 18 -0.70 -21.88 -0.84
C PRO A 18 -0.57 -21.48 -2.32
N ALA A 19 -1.29 -20.44 -2.74
CA ALA A 19 -1.32 -20.00 -4.14
C ALA A 19 -0.30 -18.88 -4.44
N VAL A 20 0.22 -18.22 -3.42
CA VAL A 20 1.10 -17.05 -3.57
C VAL A 20 2.44 -17.41 -4.22
N HIS A 21 3.03 -18.56 -3.85
CA HIS A 21 4.28 -19.02 -4.47
C HIS A 21 4.12 -19.22 -5.99
N ALA A 22 3.10 -19.98 -6.39
CA ALA A 22 2.80 -20.21 -7.80
C ALA A 22 2.49 -18.91 -8.57
N LEU A 23 1.85 -17.94 -7.91
CA LEU A 23 1.58 -16.64 -8.49
C LEU A 23 2.89 -15.86 -8.75
N VAL A 24 3.79 -15.79 -7.76
CA VAL A 24 5.09 -15.11 -7.93
C VAL A 24 5.93 -15.80 -9.00
N GLU A 25 5.95 -17.13 -9.05
CA GLU A 25 6.64 -17.88 -10.10
C GLU A 25 6.06 -17.59 -11.49
N GLN A 26 4.74 -17.44 -11.61
CA GLN A 26 4.09 -17.07 -12.86
C GLN A 26 4.49 -15.65 -13.29
N GLU A 27 4.42 -14.66 -12.41
CA GLU A 27 4.81 -13.27 -12.75
C GLU A 27 6.29 -13.20 -13.16
N LEU A 28 7.18 -13.95 -12.50
CA LEU A 28 8.59 -14.03 -12.90
C LEU A 28 8.79 -14.54 -14.34
N GLN A 29 7.95 -15.48 -14.78
CA GLN A 29 7.98 -15.97 -16.16
C GLN A 29 7.39 -14.94 -17.13
N ASP A 30 6.25 -14.35 -16.76
CA ASP A 30 5.52 -13.38 -17.59
C ASP A 30 6.31 -12.07 -17.78
N PHE A 31 7.21 -11.72 -16.85
CA PHE A 31 8.07 -10.53 -16.92
C PHE A 31 9.52 -10.80 -17.30
N ALA A 32 9.87 -12.01 -17.75
CA ALA A 32 11.24 -12.34 -18.16
C ALA A 32 11.79 -11.40 -19.27
N ASP A 33 10.90 -10.80 -20.06
CA ASP A 33 11.22 -9.87 -21.14
C ASP A 33 11.01 -8.38 -20.78
N VAL A 34 10.63 -8.04 -19.53
CA VAL A 34 10.17 -6.69 -19.16
C VAL A 34 11.17 -5.59 -19.49
N ALA A 35 12.47 -5.89 -19.40
CA ALA A 35 13.53 -4.95 -19.74
C ALA A 35 13.55 -4.55 -21.24
N GLN A 36 13.05 -5.44 -22.10
CA GLN A 36 13.01 -5.28 -23.56
C GLN A 36 11.74 -4.57 -24.04
N ARG A 37 10.73 -4.39 -23.17
CA ARG A 37 9.48 -3.73 -23.53
C ARG A 37 9.69 -2.24 -23.81
N GLU A 38 8.87 -1.72 -24.71
CA GLU A 38 8.81 -0.29 -25.02
C GLU A 38 8.31 0.50 -23.82
N ALA A 39 8.73 1.76 -23.70
CA ALA A 39 8.43 2.56 -22.52
C ALA A 39 6.92 2.75 -22.28
N GLU A 40 6.14 2.86 -23.35
CA GLU A 40 4.69 3.03 -23.31
C GLU A 40 3.93 1.80 -22.76
N ASP A 41 4.53 0.61 -22.85
CA ASP A 41 3.93 -0.63 -22.33
C ASP A 41 4.24 -0.86 -20.85
N LEU A 42 5.32 -0.25 -20.34
CA LEU A 42 5.79 -0.48 -18.97
C LEU A 42 4.77 -0.13 -17.87
N PRO A 43 3.96 0.94 -17.96
CA PRO A 43 2.95 1.20 -16.94
C PRO A 43 1.97 0.04 -16.74
N SER A 44 1.62 -0.68 -17.82
CA SER A 44 0.73 -1.83 -17.74
C SER A 44 1.39 -3.05 -17.11
N ALA A 45 2.72 -3.16 -17.18
CA ALA A 45 3.49 -4.21 -16.52
C ALA A 45 3.43 -4.12 -14.98
N PHE A 46 3.14 -2.95 -14.40
CA PHE A 46 2.95 -2.80 -12.95
C PHE A 46 1.51 -3.08 -12.50
N ALA A 47 0.64 -3.56 -13.38
CA ALA A 47 -0.77 -3.78 -13.08
C ALA A 47 -0.99 -5.00 -12.17
N GLY A 48 -1.11 -4.79 -10.86
CA GLY A 48 -1.40 -5.85 -9.88
C GLY A 48 -0.15 -6.38 -9.17
N GLU A 49 1.03 -6.00 -9.62
CA GLU A 49 2.31 -6.41 -9.02
C GLU A 49 2.46 -5.96 -7.59
N ASP A 50 1.89 -4.82 -7.23
CA ASP A 50 1.85 -4.37 -5.85
C ASP A 50 1.00 -5.30 -4.95
N ASP A 51 -0.13 -5.79 -5.46
CA ASP A 51 -0.94 -6.80 -4.75
C ASP A 51 -0.18 -8.11 -4.59
N VAL A 52 0.47 -8.60 -5.65
CA VAL A 52 1.29 -9.83 -5.65
C VAL A 52 2.42 -9.71 -4.62
N VAL A 53 3.17 -8.61 -4.66
CA VAL A 53 4.30 -8.37 -3.74
C VAL A 53 3.81 -8.23 -2.30
N ALA A 54 2.75 -7.45 -2.05
CA ALA A 54 2.19 -7.28 -0.70
C ALA A 54 1.73 -8.62 -0.12
N ARG A 55 1.00 -9.43 -0.91
CA ARG A 55 0.55 -10.77 -0.51
C ARG A 55 1.72 -11.72 -0.27
N GLY A 56 2.71 -11.70 -1.14
CA GLY A 56 3.96 -12.45 -1.02
C GLY A 56 4.67 -12.19 0.30
N ILE A 57 4.87 -10.91 0.62
CA ILE A 57 5.51 -10.51 1.89
C ILE A 57 4.68 -10.98 3.09
N LEU A 58 3.37 -10.68 3.13
CA LEU A 58 2.55 -10.97 4.31
C LEU A 58 2.36 -12.48 4.51
N ALA A 59 2.22 -13.25 3.44
CA ALA A 59 1.93 -14.69 3.52
C ALA A 59 3.18 -15.57 3.62
N CYS A 60 4.25 -15.23 2.90
CA CYS A 60 5.43 -16.07 2.73
C CYS A 60 6.72 -15.44 3.27
N GLY A 61 6.74 -14.11 3.42
CA GLY A 61 7.91 -13.35 3.84
C GLY A 61 8.63 -12.72 2.65
N LYS A 62 9.50 -11.74 2.90
CA LYS A 62 10.09 -10.93 1.81
C LYS A 62 10.92 -11.73 0.82
N ALA A 63 11.60 -12.79 1.27
CA ALA A 63 12.47 -13.61 0.43
C ALA A 63 11.73 -14.18 -0.79
N GLU A 64 10.42 -14.43 -0.66
CA GLU A 64 9.57 -14.92 -1.73
C GLU A 64 9.49 -13.94 -2.91
N VAL A 65 9.41 -12.64 -2.63
CA VAL A 65 9.12 -11.61 -3.64
C VAL A 65 10.35 -10.85 -4.13
N VAL A 66 11.50 -11.00 -3.44
CA VAL A 66 12.74 -10.31 -3.81
C VAL A 66 13.11 -10.53 -5.29
N PRO A 67 13.03 -11.75 -5.87
CA PRO A 67 13.33 -11.93 -7.29
C PRO A 67 12.45 -11.09 -8.22
N LEU A 68 11.14 -10.99 -7.94
CA LEU A 68 10.21 -10.18 -8.72
C LEU A 68 10.51 -8.68 -8.55
N VAL A 69 10.81 -8.26 -7.32
CA VAL A 69 11.22 -6.89 -7.02
C VAL A 69 12.49 -6.52 -7.79
N GLU A 70 13.53 -7.36 -7.77
CA GLU A 70 14.79 -7.14 -8.48
C GLU A 70 14.61 -7.07 -10.00
N LEU A 71 13.70 -7.87 -10.56
CA LEU A 71 13.37 -7.88 -11.98
C LEU A 71 12.70 -6.56 -12.42
N MET A 72 11.71 -6.09 -11.67
CA MET A 72 10.86 -4.97 -12.09
C MET A 72 11.33 -3.60 -11.59
N HIS A 73 11.98 -3.53 -10.42
CA HIS A 73 12.45 -2.28 -9.82
C HIS A 73 13.27 -1.39 -10.77
N PRO A 74 14.19 -1.92 -11.59
CA PRO A 74 14.94 -1.11 -12.56
C PRO A 74 14.04 -0.36 -13.57
N MET A 75 12.81 -0.82 -13.80
CA MET A 75 11.87 -0.23 -14.76
C MET A 75 11.06 0.92 -14.20
N LEU A 76 11.02 1.12 -12.88
CA LEU A 76 10.17 2.11 -12.19
C LEU A 76 10.20 3.51 -12.82
N ARG A 77 11.41 4.04 -13.08
CA ARG A 77 11.56 5.39 -13.65
C ARG A 77 11.06 5.48 -15.08
N ARG A 78 11.31 4.44 -15.89
CA ARG A 78 10.85 4.40 -17.29
C ARG A 78 9.32 4.30 -17.32
N ALA A 79 8.74 3.44 -16.48
CA ALA A 79 7.30 3.28 -16.37
C ALA A 79 6.63 4.59 -15.90
N LEU A 80 7.15 5.22 -14.84
CA LEU A 80 6.57 6.47 -14.35
C LEU A 80 6.72 7.61 -15.37
N GLY A 81 7.84 7.68 -16.09
CA GLY A 81 8.04 8.68 -17.15
C GLY A 81 7.15 8.47 -18.38
N ALA A 82 6.60 7.27 -18.56
CA ALA A 82 5.65 6.95 -19.64
C ALA A 82 4.19 7.21 -19.23
N VAL A 83 3.91 7.46 -17.95
CA VAL A 83 2.58 7.87 -17.49
C VAL A 83 2.32 9.30 -17.97
N SER A 84 1.36 9.47 -18.88
CA SER A 84 0.91 10.79 -19.31
C SER A 84 -0.14 11.38 -18.35
N ASP A 85 -0.05 12.65 -18.02
CA ASP A 85 -0.93 13.35 -17.06
C ASP A 85 -2.42 13.41 -17.46
N ASN A 86 -2.79 13.12 -18.72
CA ASN A 86 -4.14 13.35 -19.26
C ASN A 86 -5.07 12.13 -19.33
N ASP A 87 -4.67 10.95 -18.85
CA ASP A 87 -5.52 9.75 -18.86
C ASP A 87 -5.70 9.17 -17.44
N ARG A 88 -6.95 8.85 -17.10
CA ARG A 88 -7.31 8.14 -15.86
C ARG A 88 -6.57 6.80 -15.75
N ARG A 89 -6.48 6.03 -16.84
CA ARG A 89 -5.75 4.74 -16.82
C ARG A 89 -4.30 4.93 -16.42
N ASN A 90 -3.70 6.02 -16.91
CA ASN A 90 -2.32 6.40 -16.61
C ASN A 90 -2.16 6.87 -15.16
N SER A 91 -3.19 7.48 -14.58
CA SER A 91 -3.20 7.88 -13.16
C SER A 91 -3.31 6.66 -12.20
N LEU A 92 -4.11 5.64 -12.54
CA LEU A 92 -4.14 4.38 -11.77
C LEU A 92 -2.84 3.59 -11.93
N ALA A 93 -2.22 3.62 -13.11
CA ALA A 93 -0.90 3.03 -13.32
C ALA A 93 0.16 3.73 -12.44
N ALA A 94 0.15 5.05 -12.34
CA ALA A 94 1.02 5.79 -11.42
C ALA A 94 0.85 5.34 -9.96
N LYS A 95 -0.39 5.17 -9.48
CA LYS A 95 -0.64 4.63 -8.13
C LYS A 95 0.05 3.28 -7.92
N ARG A 96 -0.10 2.34 -8.87
CA ARG A 96 0.50 1.00 -8.77
C ARG A 96 2.02 1.02 -8.84
N ILE A 97 2.60 1.87 -9.69
CA ILE A 97 4.06 2.06 -9.77
C ILE A 97 4.60 2.61 -8.45
N LEU A 98 3.93 3.62 -7.87
CA LEU A 98 4.31 4.21 -6.58
C LEU A 98 4.14 3.22 -5.42
N SER A 99 3.06 2.45 -5.43
CA SER A 99 2.80 1.35 -4.49
C SER A 99 3.91 0.31 -4.53
N PHE A 100 4.25 -0.18 -5.73
CA PHE A 100 5.35 -1.10 -5.93
C PHE A 100 6.68 -0.51 -5.45
N ALA A 101 6.96 0.76 -5.74
CA ALA A 101 8.19 1.41 -5.28
C ALA A 101 8.29 1.44 -3.74
N LEU A 102 7.19 1.69 -3.04
CA LEU A 102 7.12 1.64 -1.58
C LEU A 102 7.35 0.23 -1.06
N LEU A 103 6.76 -0.79 -1.67
CA LEU A 103 6.96 -2.19 -1.31
C LEU A 103 8.41 -2.64 -1.55
N ALA A 104 8.99 -2.22 -2.68
CA ALA A 104 10.39 -2.46 -3.01
C ALA A 104 11.34 -1.83 -1.97
N GLU A 105 11.02 -0.61 -1.49
CA GLU A 105 11.71 0.02 -0.37
C GLU A 105 11.57 -0.82 0.90
N GLY A 106 10.36 -1.32 1.18
CA GLY A 106 10.04 -2.16 2.32
C GLY A 106 10.83 -3.46 2.42
N VAL A 107 11.29 -4.00 1.28
CA VAL A 107 12.15 -5.21 1.23
C VAL A 107 13.64 -4.89 1.21
N GLY A 108 14.02 -3.60 1.24
CA GLY A 108 15.41 -3.14 1.32
C GLY A 108 15.99 -2.57 0.02
N THR A 109 15.18 -2.43 -1.03
CA THR A 109 15.65 -1.83 -2.30
C THR A 109 15.62 -0.31 -2.21
N LYS A 110 16.68 0.36 -2.66
CA LYS A 110 16.72 1.82 -2.58
C LYS A 110 15.74 2.46 -3.58
N THR A 111 14.76 3.20 -3.07
CA THR A 111 13.82 4.00 -3.87
C THR A 111 14.59 4.95 -4.81
N PRO A 112 14.25 4.97 -6.10
CA PRO A 112 14.80 5.95 -7.04
C PRO A 112 14.59 7.39 -6.54
N SER A 113 15.63 8.22 -6.60
CA SER A 113 15.52 9.64 -6.24
C SER A 113 14.46 10.35 -7.10
N GLY A 114 13.67 11.22 -6.47
CA GLY A 114 12.62 12.02 -7.13
C GLY A 114 11.26 11.33 -7.23
N LEU A 115 11.07 10.15 -6.62
CA LEU A 115 9.74 9.56 -6.44
C LEU A 115 9.02 10.28 -5.29
N ASP A 116 7.84 10.82 -5.57
CA ASP A 116 6.95 11.48 -4.62
C ASP A 116 5.47 11.23 -4.97
N ALA A 117 4.56 11.84 -4.20
CA ALA A 117 3.11 11.70 -4.40
C ALA A 117 2.54 12.53 -5.56
N THR A 118 3.35 13.33 -6.27
CA THR A 118 2.85 14.23 -7.34
C THR A 118 1.99 13.52 -8.38
N PRO A 119 2.35 12.31 -8.86
CA PRO A 119 1.51 11.56 -9.81
C PRO A 119 0.11 11.20 -9.29
N LEU A 120 -0.13 11.22 -7.98
CA LEU A 120 -1.44 10.96 -7.39
C LEU A 120 -2.38 12.18 -7.44
N LYS A 121 -1.87 13.38 -7.70
CA LYS A 121 -2.69 14.61 -7.72
C LYS A 121 -3.74 14.60 -8.83
N SER A 122 -3.43 13.98 -9.98
CA SER A 122 -4.39 13.82 -11.08
C SER A 122 -5.59 12.93 -10.69
N LEU A 123 -5.38 11.94 -9.82
CA LEU A 123 -6.46 11.10 -9.29
C LEU A 123 -7.46 11.90 -8.46
N ALA A 124 -6.99 12.91 -7.70
CA ALA A 124 -7.87 13.76 -6.91
C ALA A 124 -8.86 14.56 -7.77
N ALA A 125 -8.42 15.04 -8.94
CA ALA A 125 -9.29 15.72 -9.90
C ALA A 125 -10.36 14.78 -10.49
N GLY A 126 -10.00 13.51 -10.70
CA GLY A 126 -10.88 12.46 -11.22
C GLY A 126 -11.61 11.63 -10.15
N ARG A 127 -11.54 11.99 -8.86
CA ARG A 127 -11.91 11.13 -7.72
C ARG A 127 -13.31 10.52 -7.81
N LYS A 128 -14.30 11.27 -8.33
CA LYS A 128 -15.70 10.82 -8.46
C LYS A 128 -15.87 9.59 -9.35
N SER A 129 -14.85 9.29 -10.15
CA SER A 129 -14.84 8.14 -11.04
C SER A 129 -14.18 6.91 -10.42
N LEU A 130 -13.48 7.09 -9.30
CA LEU A 130 -12.81 6.03 -8.53
C LEU A 130 -13.82 5.34 -7.61
N SER A 131 -13.65 4.04 -7.40
CA SER A 131 -14.34 3.34 -6.34
C SER A 131 -13.92 3.88 -4.97
N ASP A 132 -14.77 3.64 -3.98
CA ASP A 132 -14.50 3.94 -2.58
C ASP A 132 -13.17 3.35 -2.09
N THR A 133 -12.86 2.11 -2.47
CA THR A 133 -11.61 1.41 -2.16
C THR A 133 -10.42 2.08 -2.85
N GLU A 134 -10.55 2.42 -4.13
CA GLU A 134 -9.51 3.11 -4.89
C GLU A 134 -9.18 4.49 -4.28
N GLN A 135 -10.20 5.25 -3.84
CA GLN A 135 -10.01 6.54 -3.17
C GLN A 135 -9.23 6.38 -1.87
N ARG A 136 -9.64 5.45 -1.00
CA ARG A 136 -8.97 5.19 0.29
C ARG A 136 -7.53 4.75 0.11
N SER A 137 -7.30 3.78 -0.78
CA SER A 137 -5.96 3.25 -1.04
C SER A 137 -5.02 4.32 -1.61
N ALA A 138 -5.48 5.09 -2.59
CA ALA A 138 -4.69 6.20 -3.14
C ALA A 138 -4.39 7.29 -2.09
N ALA A 139 -5.35 7.58 -1.20
CA ALA A 139 -5.16 8.56 -0.14
C ALA A 139 -4.16 8.07 0.93
N LEU A 140 -4.24 6.80 1.35
CA LEU A 140 -3.24 6.19 2.24
C LEU A 140 -1.84 6.20 1.61
N LEU A 141 -1.74 5.91 0.31
CA LEU A 141 -0.47 6.00 -0.42
C LEU A 141 0.08 7.42 -0.42
N ALA A 142 -0.75 8.43 -0.67
CA ALA A 142 -0.35 9.83 -0.58
C ALA A 142 0.19 10.21 0.82
N LEU A 143 -0.48 9.73 1.89
CA LEU A 143 0.01 9.91 3.26
C LEU A 143 1.34 9.21 3.52
N ALA A 144 1.55 8.01 2.96
CA ALA A 144 2.82 7.29 3.08
C ALA A 144 3.99 8.06 2.45
N PHE A 145 3.73 8.85 1.41
CA PHE A 145 4.66 9.80 0.80
C PHE A 145 4.68 11.18 1.47
N GLY A 146 3.92 11.38 2.56
CA GLY A 146 3.92 12.62 3.32
C GLY A 146 3.13 13.76 2.69
N ASP A 147 2.16 13.48 1.82
CA ASP A 147 1.31 14.47 1.15
C ASP A 147 -0.14 14.45 1.69
N PRO A 148 -0.40 15.11 2.84
CA PRO A 148 -1.74 15.14 3.46
C PRO A 148 -2.76 15.93 2.63
N ASP A 149 -2.33 16.87 1.80
CA ASP A 149 -3.23 17.66 0.95
C ASP A 149 -3.82 16.81 -0.17
N THR A 150 -2.97 16.05 -0.88
CA THR A 150 -3.43 15.10 -1.90
C THR A 150 -4.33 14.03 -1.30
N ALA A 151 -3.99 13.51 -0.11
CA ALA A 151 -4.80 12.53 0.58
C ALA A 151 -6.22 13.04 0.90
N ARG A 152 -6.34 14.26 1.46
CA ARG A 152 -7.64 14.89 1.74
C ARG A 152 -8.44 15.16 0.47
N ALA A 153 -7.78 15.63 -0.59
CA ALA A 153 -8.42 15.90 -1.87
C ALA A 153 -8.99 14.63 -2.52
N LEU A 154 -8.31 13.48 -2.37
CA LEU A 154 -8.77 12.18 -2.87
C LEU A 154 -10.07 11.70 -2.21
N ILE A 155 -10.27 12.01 -0.93
CA ILE A 155 -11.46 11.62 -0.16
C ILE A 155 -12.48 12.75 0.03
N ASP A 156 -12.31 13.88 -0.67
CA ASP A 156 -13.17 15.07 -0.57
C ASP A 156 -13.39 15.58 0.86
N ALA A 157 -12.32 15.57 1.67
CA ALA A 157 -12.41 15.92 3.08
C ALA A 157 -11.77 17.28 3.39
N GLU A 158 -12.49 18.09 4.17
CA GLU A 158 -11.94 19.28 4.80
C GLU A 158 -10.97 18.92 5.93
N PRO A 159 -9.96 19.76 6.20
CA PRO A 159 -9.07 19.61 7.34
C PRO A 159 -9.82 19.48 8.67
N VAL A 160 -9.29 18.65 9.56
CA VAL A 160 -9.80 18.47 10.94
C VAL A 160 -8.65 18.60 11.92
N SER A 161 -8.96 19.16 13.08
CA SER A 161 -8.05 19.25 14.21
C SER A 161 -8.38 18.18 15.24
N TYR A 162 -7.36 17.44 15.68
CA TYR A 162 -7.47 16.49 16.78
C TYR A 162 -6.62 16.98 17.95
N GLU A 163 -7.21 16.99 19.14
CA GLU A 163 -6.54 17.44 20.36
C GLU A 163 -5.84 16.30 21.11
N GLN A 164 -6.25 15.06 20.84
CA GLN A 164 -5.72 13.86 21.48
C GLN A 164 -5.62 12.69 20.48
N PRO A 165 -4.77 11.69 20.76
CA PRO A 165 -4.72 10.47 19.97
C PRO A 165 -6.09 9.78 19.88
N VAL A 166 -6.49 9.40 18.66
CA VAL A 166 -7.68 8.59 18.45
C VAL A 166 -7.29 7.12 18.48
N VAL A 167 -8.01 6.35 19.29
CA VAL A 167 -7.68 4.95 19.59
C VAL A 167 -8.49 3.96 18.75
N ARG A 168 -9.65 4.37 18.24
CA ARG A 168 -10.55 3.49 17.48
C ARG A 168 -11.21 4.20 16.29
N PHE A 169 -11.09 3.59 15.12
CA PHE A 169 -11.76 3.98 13.87
C PHE A 169 -12.70 2.90 13.36
N GLU A 170 -12.55 1.65 13.81
CA GLU A 170 -13.28 0.49 13.31
C GLU A 170 -13.25 0.45 11.77
N PHE A 171 -14.41 0.51 11.11
CA PHE A 171 -14.51 0.51 9.64
C PHE A 171 -14.45 1.90 9.00
N ASN A 172 -14.31 2.97 9.77
CA ASN A 172 -14.30 4.34 9.23
C ASN A 172 -12.90 4.75 8.74
N LEU A 173 -12.48 4.13 7.63
CA LEU A 173 -11.17 4.39 7.03
C LEU A 173 -11.02 5.82 6.48
N TYR A 174 -12.12 6.49 6.12
CA TYR A 174 -12.07 7.90 5.73
C TYR A 174 -11.67 8.80 6.90
N GLU A 175 -12.22 8.55 8.09
CA GLU A 175 -11.83 9.29 9.30
C GLU A 175 -10.41 8.94 9.74
N LEU A 176 -9.97 7.69 9.57
CA LEU A 176 -8.57 7.30 9.77
C LEU A 176 -7.64 8.12 8.86
N ILE A 177 -7.97 8.25 7.57
CA ILE A 177 -7.19 9.05 6.61
C ILE A 177 -7.13 10.53 7.03
N ARG A 178 -8.25 11.12 7.45
CA ARG A 178 -8.30 12.51 7.95
C ARG A 178 -7.43 12.70 9.20
N TYR A 179 -7.48 11.73 10.11
CA TYR A 179 -6.66 11.71 11.30
C TYR A 179 -5.16 11.62 10.99
N LEU A 180 -4.75 10.71 10.11
CA LEU A 180 -3.35 10.57 9.70
C LEU A 180 -2.86 11.82 8.96
N ALA A 181 -3.71 12.44 8.14
CA ALA A 181 -3.39 13.72 7.50
C ALA A 181 -3.10 14.82 8.54
N HIS A 182 -3.94 14.93 9.58
CA HIS A 182 -3.70 15.86 10.69
C HIS A 182 -2.38 15.56 11.40
N VAL A 183 -2.12 14.29 11.72
CA VAL A 183 -0.90 13.84 12.42
C VAL A 183 0.35 14.22 11.63
N ILE A 184 0.37 13.96 10.32
CA ILE A 184 1.50 14.30 9.44
C ILE A 184 1.71 15.81 9.37
N GLU A 185 0.64 16.57 9.12
CA GLU A 185 0.69 18.04 9.00
C GLU A 185 1.24 18.72 10.26
N HIS A 186 0.85 18.21 11.44
CA HIS A 186 1.27 18.74 12.73
C HIS A 186 2.52 18.05 13.29
N ARG A 187 3.13 17.13 12.53
CA ARG A 187 4.30 16.33 12.93
C ARG A 187 4.12 15.71 14.32
N ARG A 188 2.96 15.13 14.58
CA ARG A 188 2.67 14.46 15.86
C ARG A 188 3.60 13.26 16.05
N PRO A 189 3.98 12.93 17.30
CA PRO A 189 4.85 11.78 17.56
C PRO A 189 4.15 10.46 17.23
N ALA A 190 4.95 9.39 17.10
CA ALA A 190 4.46 8.05 16.79
C ALA A 190 3.37 7.54 17.73
N ASP A 191 3.38 7.94 19.01
CA ASP A 191 2.35 7.61 20.01
C ASP A 191 0.93 8.03 19.61
N TRP A 192 0.78 8.98 18.68
CA TRP A 192 -0.52 9.32 18.10
C TRP A 192 -1.00 8.28 17.07
N ILE A 193 -0.08 7.59 16.43
CA ILE A 193 -0.34 6.69 15.31
C ILE A 193 -0.47 5.24 15.79
N GLU A 194 0.35 4.84 16.76
CA GLU A 194 0.46 3.46 17.24
C GLU A 194 -0.86 2.81 17.66
N PRO A 195 -1.78 3.48 18.39
CA PRO A 195 -3.06 2.88 18.75
C PRO A 195 -3.92 2.53 17.53
N ALA A 196 -4.03 3.47 16.59
CA ALA A 196 -4.79 3.29 15.35
C ALA A 196 -4.15 2.24 14.43
N TRP A 197 -2.81 2.19 14.40
CA TRP A 197 -2.06 1.17 13.68
C TRP A 197 -2.36 -0.24 14.23
N GLY A 198 -2.33 -0.40 15.55
CA GLY A 198 -2.61 -1.68 16.20
C GLY A 198 -4.03 -2.18 15.93
N GLU A 199 -5.01 -1.28 15.98
CA GLU A 199 -6.40 -1.59 15.62
C GLU A 199 -6.54 -1.98 14.15
N TYR A 200 -6.02 -1.15 13.23
CA TYR A 200 -6.12 -1.39 11.79
C TYR A 200 -5.45 -2.70 11.39
N LEU A 201 -4.26 -2.98 11.92
CA LEU A 201 -3.54 -4.22 11.66
C LEU A 201 -4.33 -5.46 12.14
N ALA A 202 -4.98 -5.38 13.30
CA ALA A 202 -5.81 -6.47 13.80
C ALA A 202 -7.10 -6.65 12.97
N GLY A 203 -7.75 -5.55 12.57
CA GLY A 203 -8.98 -5.54 11.78
C GLY A 203 -8.81 -5.71 10.27
N PHE A 204 -7.57 -5.70 9.77
CA PHE A 204 -7.26 -5.70 8.33
C PHE A 204 -7.95 -6.81 7.52
N PRO A 205 -8.00 -8.08 7.96
CA PRO A 205 -8.72 -9.13 7.22
C PRO A 205 -10.20 -8.79 7.01
N MET A 206 -10.86 -8.19 8.02
CA MET A 206 -12.24 -7.74 7.90
C MET A 206 -12.37 -6.56 6.92
N HIS A 207 -11.40 -5.65 6.88
CA HIS A 207 -11.36 -4.57 5.88
C HIS A 207 -11.22 -5.12 4.46
N LEU A 208 -10.35 -6.11 4.23
CA LEU A 208 -10.24 -6.80 2.94
C LEU A 208 -11.56 -7.50 2.55
N ALA A 209 -12.14 -8.27 3.46
CA ALA A 209 -13.38 -9.01 3.20
C ALA A 209 -14.58 -8.09 2.89
N ALA A 210 -14.57 -6.87 3.44
CA ALA A 210 -15.58 -5.85 3.20
C ALA A 210 -15.32 -4.96 1.97
N ASP A 211 -14.26 -5.23 1.19
CA ASP A 211 -13.80 -4.36 0.10
C ASP A 211 -13.57 -2.92 0.59
N ALA A 212 -13.04 -2.78 1.80
CA ALA A 212 -12.70 -1.49 2.41
C ALA A 212 -11.22 -1.13 2.22
N ALA A 213 -10.35 -2.12 2.06
CA ALA A 213 -8.91 -1.98 1.89
C ALA A 213 -8.39 -2.91 0.79
N GLU A 214 -7.17 -2.65 0.33
CA GLU A 214 -6.38 -3.52 -0.54
C GLU A 214 -5.14 -4.03 0.20
N TRP A 215 -4.55 -5.15 -0.27
CA TRP A 215 -3.37 -5.75 0.36
C TRP A 215 -2.20 -4.79 0.59
N PRO A 216 -1.87 -3.88 -0.35
CA PRO A 216 -0.80 -2.91 -0.15
C PRO A 216 -1.08 -1.85 0.94
N ASP A 217 -2.35 -1.59 1.30
CA ASP A 217 -2.73 -0.49 2.20
C ASP A 217 -2.08 -0.60 3.58
N ILE A 218 -1.86 -1.83 4.06
CA ILE A 218 -1.18 -2.10 5.33
C ILE A 218 0.28 -1.60 5.32
N PHE A 219 0.95 -1.66 4.17
CA PHE A 219 2.31 -1.15 4.01
C PHE A 219 2.33 0.38 3.96
N TYR A 220 1.30 1.01 3.39
CA TYR A 220 1.20 2.46 3.37
C TYR A 220 1.04 3.01 4.79
N PHE A 221 0.17 2.41 5.59
CA PHE A 221 0.00 2.82 6.98
C PHE A 221 1.25 2.50 7.81
N ALA A 222 1.87 1.33 7.63
CA ALA A 222 3.17 1.03 8.26
C ALA A 222 4.24 2.07 7.90
N ARG A 223 4.28 2.55 6.64
CA ARG A 223 5.20 3.59 6.18
C ARG A 223 4.94 4.93 6.87
N VAL A 224 3.67 5.31 7.07
CA VAL A 224 3.30 6.52 7.85
C VAL A 224 3.84 6.43 9.27
N LEU A 225 3.67 5.28 9.95
CA LEU A 225 4.21 5.07 11.29
C LEU A 225 5.74 5.10 11.31
N ALA A 226 6.39 4.43 10.37
CA ALA A 226 7.86 4.42 10.25
C ALA A 226 8.42 5.84 10.04
N ASN A 227 7.74 6.67 9.23
CA ASN A 227 8.10 8.08 9.04
C ASN A 227 8.06 8.87 10.36
N ALA A 228 7.01 8.68 11.17
CA ALA A 228 6.88 9.37 12.45
C ALA A 228 7.90 8.90 13.50
N ARG A 229 8.33 7.64 13.44
CA ARG A 229 9.38 7.08 14.32
C ARG A 229 10.80 7.42 13.86
N GLY A 230 10.99 7.78 12.58
CA GLY A 230 12.32 7.90 11.97
C GLY A 230 12.99 6.55 11.71
N ASP A 231 12.19 5.49 11.53
CA ASP A 231 12.67 4.13 11.34
C ASP A 231 13.26 3.90 9.93
N ARG A 232 14.08 2.85 9.81
CA ARG A 232 14.53 2.37 8.50
C ARG A 232 13.41 1.58 7.82
N VAL A 233 13.13 1.92 6.56
CA VAL A 233 12.05 1.30 5.77
C VAL A 233 12.41 -0.08 5.26
N GLY A 234 13.70 -0.35 5.03
CA GLY A 234 14.20 -1.60 4.46
C GLY A 234 13.88 -2.88 5.25
N ASP A 235 13.44 -2.73 6.50
CA ASP A 235 13.08 -3.83 7.40
C ASP A 235 11.55 -3.93 7.61
N MET A 236 10.76 -3.04 6.99
CA MET A 236 9.30 -2.96 7.17
C MET A 236 8.61 -4.26 6.72
N ALA A 237 9.09 -4.89 5.65
CA ALA A 237 8.52 -6.15 5.17
C ALA A 237 8.68 -7.29 6.19
N ASP A 238 9.82 -7.38 6.86
CA ASP A 238 10.07 -8.41 7.87
C ASP A 238 9.26 -8.16 9.15
N ASP A 239 9.19 -6.90 9.62
CA ASP A 239 8.39 -6.54 10.80
C ASP A 239 6.89 -6.83 10.57
N LEU A 240 6.37 -6.45 9.41
CA LEU A 240 4.96 -6.73 9.05
C LEU A 240 4.69 -8.23 8.95
N HIS A 241 5.56 -8.98 8.26
CA HIS A 241 5.42 -10.43 8.19
C HIS A 241 5.38 -11.05 9.60
N ALA A 242 6.33 -10.68 10.46
CA ALA A 242 6.41 -11.20 11.83
C ALA A 242 5.15 -10.87 12.65
N ARG A 243 4.64 -9.63 12.58
CA ARG A 243 3.40 -9.24 13.26
C ARG A 243 2.18 -10.01 12.77
N VAL A 244 2.05 -10.18 11.45
CA VAL A 244 0.96 -10.96 10.86
C VAL A 244 1.02 -12.43 11.28
N ARG A 245 2.22 -13.03 11.35
CA ARG A 245 2.41 -14.38 11.89
C ARG A 245 1.99 -14.48 13.35
N LEU A 246 2.37 -13.51 14.18
CA LEU A 246 1.96 -13.45 15.58
C LEU A 246 0.43 -13.40 15.70
N LEU A 247 -0.25 -12.51 14.95
CA LEU A 247 -1.71 -12.39 14.95
C LEU A 247 -2.41 -13.65 14.44
N ALA A 248 -1.87 -14.32 13.43
CA ALA A 248 -2.42 -15.58 12.93
C ALA A 248 -2.31 -16.74 13.96
N SER A 249 -1.24 -16.72 14.78
CA SER A 249 -0.98 -17.74 15.80
C SER A 249 -1.72 -17.48 17.12
N GLY A 250 -1.78 -16.22 17.56
CA GLY A 250 -2.42 -15.79 18.80
C GLY A 250 -3.91 -15.59 18.62
N GLY A 251 -4.65 -16.71 18.55
CA GLY A 251 -6.10 -16.70 18.35
C GLY A 251 -6.81 -15.67 19.23
N GLN A 252 -7.37 -14.66 18.58
CA GLN A 252 -8.49 -13.89 19.10
C GLN A 252 -9.78 -14.56 18.65
#